data_AF-A0A2K8KB84-F1
#
_entry.id   AF-A0A2K8KB84-F1
#
_cell.length_a   1.000
_cell.length_b   1.000
_cell.length_c   1.000
_cell.angle_alpha   90.00
_cell.angle_beta   90.00
_cell.angle_gamma   90.00
#
_symmetry.space_group_name_H-M   'P 1'
#
loop_
_entity.id
_entity.type
_entity.pdbx_description
1 polymer ?
#
loop_
_entity_poly.entity_id
_entity_poly.type
_entity_poly.pdbx_seq_one_letter_code
_entity_poly.pdbx_strand_id
1 'polypeptide(L)' 'MAQNPELHLWRAVLVAGLDDAAKAKTPADAAWIRSRDFVLVCHLAQVDPQAVLERYTPERFAKMPKVA' A
#
# COMPACT_ATOMS: atom_id res chain seq x y z
N MET A 1 8.96 3.11 -24.57
CA MET A 1 9.22 2.10 -23.52
C MET A 1 7.87 1.52 -23.12
N ALA A 2 7.60 0.24 -23.40
CA ALA A 2 6.33 -0.36 -23.02
C ALA A 2 6.25 -0.36 -21.47
N GLN A 3 5.34 0.43 -20.92
CA GLN A 3 5.03 0.41 -19.50
C GLN A 3 4.64 -1.02 -19.12
N ASN A 4 5.34 -1.64 -18.17
CA ASN A 4 4.94 -2.95 -17.67
C ASN A 4 3.55 -2.78 -17.01
N PRO A 5 2.46 -3.32 -17.58
CA PRO A 5 1.11 -3.13 -17.06
C PRO A 5 0.94 -3.76 -15.68
N GLU A 6 1.67 -4.83 -15.39
CA GLU A 6 1.64 -5.50 -14.08
C GLU A 6 2.23 -4.61 -12.99
N LEU A 7 3.28 -3.84 -13.29
CA LEU A 7 3.87 -2.90 -12.34
C LEU A 7 2.87 -1.80 -11.92
N HIS A 8 2.08 -1.30 -12.87
CA HIS A 8 1.04 -0.30 -12.56
C HIS A 8 -0.06 -0.89 -11.69
N LEU A 9 -0.48 -2.13 -11.98
CA LEU A 9 -1.45 -2.85 -11.17
C LEU A 9 -0.95 -3.03 -9.74
N TRP A 10 0.28 -3.52 -9.55
CA TRP A 10 0.84 -3.75 -8.20
C TRP A 10 1.04 -2.45 -7.41
N ARG A 11 1.36 -1.34 -8.08
CA ARG A 11 1.38 -0.02 -7.44
C ARG A 11 -0.01 0.46 -7.02
N ALA A 12 -1.04 0.21 -7.83
CA ALA A 12 -2.41 0.52 -7.47
C ALA A 12 -2.89 -0.33 -6.27
N VAL A 13 -2.56 -1.63 -6.26
CA VAL A 13 -2.83 -2.54 -5.13
C VAL A 13 -2.13 -2.06 -3.87
N LEU A 14 -0.86 -1.63 -3.95
CA LEU A 14 -0.13 -1.09 -2.80
C LEU A 14 -0.82 0.16 -2.23
N VAL A 15 -1.24 1.10 -3.08
CA VAL A 15 -1.95 2.31 -2.64
C VAL A 15 -3.29 1.97 -1.99
N ALA A 16 -4.06 1.05 -2.59
CA ALA A 16 -5.34 0.60 -2.03
C ALA A 16 -5.15 -0.06 -0.66
N GLY A 17 -4.18 -0.96 -0.52
CA GLY A 17 -3.89 -1.61 0.77
C GLY A 17 -3.42 -0.63 1.85
N LEU A 18 -2.65 0.41 1.48
CA LEU A 18 -2.27 1.48 2.41
C LEU A 18 -3.46 2.34 2.84
N ASP A 19 -4.41 2.60 1.94
CA ASP A 19 -5.66 3.30 2.26
C ASP A 19 -6.56 2.48 3.20
N ASP A 20 -6.70 1.17 2.92
CA ASP A 20 -7.45 0.24 3.75
C ASP A 20 -6.83 0.11 5.14
N ALA A 21 -5.51 -0.02 5.23
CA ALA A 21 -4.79 -0.06 6.51
C ALA A 21 -4.92 1.26 7.29
N ALA A 22 -5.02 2.40 6.61
CA ALA A 22 -5.21 3.71 7.24
C ALA A 22 -6.63 3.90 7.78
N LYS A 23 -7.62 3.26 7.15
CA LYS A 23 -9.06 3.34 7.49
C LYS A 23 -9.55 2.12 8.25
N ALA A 24 -8.65 1.21 8.61
CA ALA A 24 -8.94 -0.05 9.28
C ALA A 24 -9.78 0.17 10.54
N LYS A 25 -10.93 -0.49 10.61
CA LYS A 25 -11.80 -0.49 11.80
C LYS A 25 -11.40 -1.56 12.81
N THR A 26 -10.64 -2.55 12.36
CA THR A 26 -10.16 -3.66 13.20
C THR A 26 -8.63 -3.66 13.25
N PRO A 27 -8.04 -4.12 14.38
CA PRO A 27 -6.59 -4.30 14.46
C PRO A 27 -6.03 -5.29 13.44
N ALA A 28 -6.84 -6.26 13.00
CA ALA A 28 -6.44 -7.25 12.01
C ALA A 28 -6.21 -6.62 10.63
N ASP A 29 -7.10 -5.72 10.20
CA ASP A 29 -6.97 -5.02 8.91
C ASP A 29 -5.77 -4.05 8.93
N ALA A 30 -5.54 -3.38 10.07
CA ALA A 30 -4.37 -2.51 10.25
C ALA A 30 -3.04 -3.29 10.29
N ALA A 31 -3.08 -4.58 10.65
CA ALA A 31 -1.90 -5.42 10.74
C ALA A 31 -1.36 -5.88 9.37
N TRP A 32 -2.10 -5.65 8.28
CA TRP A 32 -1.66 -5.98 6.92
C TRP A 32 -0.29 -5.39 6.60
N ILE A 33 0.02 -4.16 7.03
CA ILE A 33 1.33 -3.51 6.80
C ILE A 33 2.52 -4.24 7.46
N ARG A 34 2.24 -5.17 8.39
CA ARG A 34 3.24 -6.00 9.07
C ARG A 34 3.23 -7.45 8.59
N SER A 35 2.37 -7.76 7.62
CA SER A 35 2.20 -9.10 7.07
C SER A 35 3.26 -9.42 6.01
N ARG A 36 3.41 -10.71 5.73
CA ARG A 36 4.22 -11.18 4.59
C ARG A 36 3.63 -10.72 3.25
N ASP A 37 2.31 -10.56 3.17
CA ASP A 37 1.62 -10.16 1.95
C ASP A 37 1.95 -8.71 1.57
N PHE A 38 2.08 -7.82 2.55
CA PHE A 38 2.57 -6.46 2.32
C PHE A 38 3.97 -6.45 1.69
N VAL A 39 4.90 -7.25 2.22
CA VAL A 39 6.26 -7.37 1.68
C VAL A 39 6.24 -7.87 0.23
N LEU A 40 5.39 -8.86 -0.06
CA LEU A 40 5.22 -9.38 -1.42
C LEU A 40 4.68 -8.30 -2.38
N VAL A 41 3.65 -7.55 -1.98
CA VAL A 41 3.09 -6.46 -2.78
C VAL A 41 4.11 -5.36 -3.03
N CYS A 42 4.93 -4.99 -2.04
CA CYS A 42 6.02 -4.02 -2.22
C CYS A 42 7.06 -4.50 -3.25
N HIS A 43 7.48 -5.77 -3.19
CA HIS A 43 8.40 -6.33 -4.18
C HIS A 43 7.81 -6.32 -5.59
N LEU A 44 6.54 -6.70 -5.74
CA LEU A 44 5.84 -6.70 -7.03
C LEU A 44 5.62 -5.28 -7.57
N ALA A 45 5.44 -4.29 -6.69
CA ALA A 45 5.36 -2.87 -7.01
C ALA A 45 6.74 -2.21 -7.25
N GLN A 46 7.84 -2.95 -7.08
CA GLN A 46 9.22 -2.48 -7.12
C GLN A 46 9.48 -1.30 -6.17
N VAL A 47 9.01 -1.44 -4.92
CA VAL A 47 9.21 -0.46 -3.84
C VAL A 47 9.82 -1.18 -2.65
N ASP A 48 10.75 -0.53 -1.96
CA ASP A 48 11.30 -1.03 -0.70
C ASP A 48 10.23 -1.00 0.42
N PRO A 49 9.89 -2.14 1.04
CA PRO A 49 8.93 -2.19 2.14
C PRO A 49 9.32 -1.30 3.33
N GLN A 50 10.62 -1.18 3.65
CA GLN A 50 11.07 -0.36 4.78
C GLN A 50 10.86 1.12 4.48
N ALA A 51 11.26 1.58 3.29
CA ALA A 51 11.01 2.95 2.85
C ALA A 51 9.51 3.33 2.81
N VAL A 52 8.61 2.36 2.56
CA VAL A 52 7.16 2.58 2.66
C VAL A 52 6.75 2.76 4.12
N LEU A 53 7.18 1.87 5.02
CA LEU A 53 6.84 1.95 6.45
C LEU A 53 7.35 3.23 7.11
N GLU A 54 8.58 3.66 6.80
CA GLU A 54 9.16 4.90 7.32
C GLU A 54 8.37 6.15 6.91
N ARG A 55 7.78 6.13 5.71
CA ARG A 55 7.01 7.25 5.15
C ARG A 55 5.51 7.14 5.38
N TYR A 56 5.03 5.96 5.78
CA TYR A 56 3.61 5.68 5.95
C TYR A 56 3.06 6.45 7.16
N THR A 57 2.24 7.45 6.87
CA THR A 57 1.54 8.27 7.85
C THR A 57 0.03 8.06 7.68
N PRO A 58 -0.63 7.25 8.53
CA PRO A 58 -2.04 6.87 8.33
C PRO A 58 -2.97 8.09 8.27
N GLU A 59 -2.66 9.18 8.99
CA GLU A 59 -3.41 10.44 8.96
C GLU A 59 -3.39 11.14 7.60
N ARG A 60 -2.31 10.95 6.84
CA ARG A 60 -2.14 11.51 5.49
C ARG A 60 -2.90 10.71 4.45
N PHE A 61 -2.98 9.39 4.63
CA PHE A 61 -3.73 8.48 3.75
C PHE A 61 -5.24 8.52 4.03
N ALA A 62 -5.66 8.59 5.30
CA ALA A 62 -7.08 8.68 5.66
C ALA A 62 -7.78 9.94 5.10
N LYS A 63 -7.03 11.00 4.81
CA LYS A 63 -7.53 12.27 4.26
C LYS A 63 -7.45 12.35 2.72
N MET A 64 -6.87 11.37 2.04
CA MET A 64 -6.81 11.39 0.58
C MET A 64 -8.20 11.14 -0.02
N PRO A 65 -8.69 12.02 -0.91
CA PRO A 65 -9.94 11.79 -1.62
C PRO A 65 -9.79 10.53 -2.48
N LYS A 66 -10.85 9.70 -2.53
CA LYS A 66 -10.89 8.53 -3.42
C LYS A 66 -10.61 8.99 -4.85
N VAL A 67 -9.56 8.46 -5.47
CA VAL A 67 -9.41 8.56 -6.92
C VAL A 67 -10.51 7.67 -7.50
N ALA A 68 -11.50 8.32 -8.13
CA ALA A 68 -12.62 7.68 -8.81
C ALA A 68 -12.20 7.14 -10.18
#